data_AF-A0A3R0Q7V2-F1
#
_entry.id   AF-A0A3R0Q7V2-F1
#
_cell.length_a   1.000
_cell.length_b   1.000
_cell.length_c   1.000
_cell.angle_alpha   90.00
_cell.angle_beta   90.00
_cell.angle_gamma   90.00
#
_symmetry.space_group_name_H-M   'P 1'
#
loop_
_entity.id
_entity.type
_entity.pdbx_description
1 polymer ?
#
loop_
_entity_poly.entity_id
_entity_poly.type
_entity_poly.pdbx_seq_one_letter_code
_entity_poly.pdbx_strand_id
1 'polypeptide(L)'
;MLIFDNIYALDGQLNILFAKSYSRMENKWIDPINLNSSVCNRMGGGIKKDPLTNKDYIVDFESIEQGPFYLKDAGNITIKYIRDDFLKLVRTDVNGENIVDSIKNNNNKVPFVRTVFFMKIKSKMNIISLISWGDVMGEGGYYKTYAYIYDKNGIIRANEILNKDSSLSGYSSEKKPFKYKNASTIKDYILKNYGF
;
A
#
# COMPACT_ATOMS: atom_id res chain seq x y z
N MET A 1 14.50 7.90 -10.98
CA MET A 1 14.30 6.61 -11.67
C MET A 1 13.83 5.61 -10.61
N LEU A 2 12.71 4.94 -10.83
CA LEU A 2 12.24 3.86 -9.94
C LEU A 2 13.16 2.66 -10.15
N ILE A 3 13.80 2.17 -9.09
CA ILE A 3 14.71 1.02 -9.15
C ILE A 3 14.04 -0.14 -8.40
N PHE A 4 14.15 -1.34 -8.97
CA PHE A 4 13.65 -2.58 -8.38
C PHE A 4 14.83 -3.43 -7.91
N ASP A 5 14.90 -3.70 -6.61
CA ASP A 5 15.87 -4.64 -6.04
C ASP A 5 15.16 -5.95 -5.73
N ASN A 6 15.70 -7.07 -6.21
CA ASN A 6 15.15 -8.39 -5.94
C ASN A 6 16.00 -9.07 -4.86
N ILE A 7 15.40 -9.41 -3.73
CA ILE A 7 16.06 -10.17 -2.65
C ILE A 7 15.63 -11.62 -2.78
N TYR A 8 16.61 -12.51 -2.82
CA TYR A 8 16.43 -13.96 -2.81
C TYR A 8 17.08 -14.54 -1.54
N ALA A 9 16.40 -15.46 -0.88
CA ALA A 9 17.01 -16.33 0.11
C ALA A 9 16.99 -17.77 -0.43
N LEU A 10 18.13 -18.43 -0.35
CA LEU A 10 18.32 -19.81 -0.82
C LEU A 10 18.65 -20.72 0.36
N ASP A 11 18.30 -22.00 0.26
CA ASP A 11 18.83 -23.02 1.16
C ASP A 11 20.23 -23.49 0.74
N GLY A 12 20.81 -24.43 1.49
CA GLY A 12 22.12 -25.02 1.18
C GLY A 12 22.17 -25.85 -0.11
N GLN A 13 21.04 -26.08 -0.77
CA GLN A 13 20.90 -26.78 -2.04
C GLN A 13 20.55 -25.82 -3.20
N LEU A 14 20.57 -24.51 -2.95
CA LEU A 14 20.22 -23.44 -3.88
C LEU A 14 18.73 -23.40 -4.28
N ASN A 15 17.85 -24.04 -3.52
CA ASN A 15 16.41 -23.87 -3.69
C ASN A 15 15.98 -22.51 -3.15
N ILE A 16 15.06 -21.84 -3.85
CA ILE A 16 14.53 -20.54 -3.40
C ILE A 16 13.61 -20.77 -2.19
N LEU A 17 14.02 -20.27 -1.03
CA LEU A 17 13.21 -20.23 0.19
C LEU A 17 12.31 -18.98 0.23
N PHE A 18 12.80 -17.88 -0.33
CA PHE A 18 12.14 -16.59 -0.31
C PHE A 18 12.59 -15.76 -1.51
N ALA A 19 11.66 -15.03 -2.12
CA ALA A 19 11.97 -14.01 -3.11
C ALA A 19 11.03 -12.82 -2.95
N LYS A 20 11.57 -11.60 -2.96
CA LYS A 20 10.77 -10.38 -2.84
C LYS A 20 11.41 -9.23 -3.59
N SER A 21 10.57 -8.50 -4.33
CA SER A 21 10.98 -7.31 -5.07
C SER A 21 10.67 -6.06 -4.25
N TYR A 22 11.64 -5.17 -4.12
CA TYR A 22 11.51 -3.90 -3.42
C TYR A 22 11.64 -2.76 -4.42
N SER A 23 10.71 -1.82 -4.38
CA SER A 23 10.83 -0.58 -5.14
C SER A 23 11.42 0.50 -4.23
N ARG A 24 12.47 1.19 -4.68
CA ARG A 24 13.02 2.35 -3.95
C ARG A 24 13.24 3.55 -4.85
N MET A 25 13.04 4.73 -4.27
CA MET A 25 13.58 5.99 -4.76
C MET A 25 14.79 6.33 -3.88
N GLU A 26 15.98 6.42 -4.48
CA GLU A 26 17.29 6.75 -3.87
C GLU A 26 18.10 5.61 -3.21
N ASN A 27 19.42 5.84 -3.00
CA ASN A 27 20.51 4.86 -2.85
C ASN A 27 20.88 4.39 -1.43
N LYS A 28 19.98 4.40 -0.45
CA LYS A 28 20.30 3.90 0.90
C LYS A 28 19.56 2.61 1.24
N TRP A 29 20.34 1.56 1.53
CA TRP A 29 19.88 0.31 2.12
C TRP A 29 19.42 0.55 3.56
N ILE A 30 18.28 -0.01 3.93
CA ILE A 30 17.82 -0.13 5.32
C ILE A 30 17.94 -1.62 5.64
N ASP A 31 18.45 -1.93 6.84
CA ASP A 31 18.80 -3.27 7.37
C ASP A 31 17.85 -4.41 6.97
N PRO A 32 18.35 -5.67 6.92
CA PRO A 32 17.58 -6.81 6.43
C PRO A 32 16.26 -6.98 7.18
N ILE A 33 15.20 -7.17 6.40
CA ILE A 33 13.84 -7.39 6.87
C ILE A 33 13.79 -8.71 7.64
N ASN A 34 13.29 -8.65 8.87
CA ASN A 34 13.09 -9.81 9.74
C ASN A 34 12.19 -10.86 9.04
N LEU A 35 12.75 -12.05 8.79
CA LEU A 35 12.10 -13.15 8.07
C LEU A 35 11.04 -13.89 8.92
N ASN A 36 11.04 -13.74 10.25
CA ASN A 36 10.21 -14.55 11.16
C ASN A 36 8.77 -14.05 11.32
N SER A 37 8.40 -12.91 10.73
CA SER A 37 7.13 -12.23 11.06
C SER A 37 6.44 -11.57 9.86
N SER A 38 6.75 -12.01 8.64
CA SER A 38 6.07 -11.54 7.44
C SER A 38 4.71 -12.24 7.25
N VAL A 39 3.70 -11.56 6.70
CA VAL A 39 2.40 -12.18 6.30
C VAL A 39 2.59 -13.13 5.13
N CYS A 40 3.83 -13.29 4.68
CA CYS A 40 4.28 -14.33 3.80
C CYS A 40 4.24 -15.71 4.50
N ASN A 41 3.07 -16.10 5.03
CA ASN A 41 2.70 -17.50 5.12
C ASN A 41 2.31 -17.95 3.72
N ARG A 42 3.29 -18.33 2.90
CA ARG A 42 3.00 -19.07 1.66
C ARG A 42 3.58 -20.46 1.79
N MET A 43 2.74 -21.38 2.26
CA MET A 43 2.96 -22.80 2.00
C MET A 43 2.79 -23.05 0.49
N GLY A 44 3.88 -23.03 -0.27
CA GLY A 44 4.03 -23.79 -1.52
C GLY A 44 3.53 -23.20 -2.85
N GLY A 45 3.06 -21.96 -2.93
CA GLY A 45 2.44 -21.42 -4.17
C GLY A 45 3.34 -20.57 -5.09
N GLY A 46 4.43 -19.99 -4.58
CA GLY A 46 5.10 -18.88 -5.26
C GLY A 46 6.18 -19.22 -6.26
N ILE A 47 6.50 -20.50 -6.39
CA ILE A 47 7.43 -21.03 -7.39
C ILE A 47 6.64 -22.01 -8.25
N LYS A 48 6.49 -21.69 -9.53
CA LYS A 48 5.93 -22.62 -10.52
C LYS A 48 7.05 -23.14 -11.41
N LYS A 49 6.83 -24.31 -12.00
CA LYS A 49 7.70 -24.83 -13.05
C LYS A 49 7.21 -24.35 -14.40
N ASP A 50 8.10 -23.74 -15.16
CA ASP A 50 7.85 -23.40 -16.54
C ASP A 50 7.66 -24.72 -17.32
N PRO A 51 6.51 -24.93 -17.99
CA PRO A 51 6.18 -26.21 -18.59
C PRO A 51 7.04 -26.56 -19.81
N LEU A 52 7.76 -25.59 -20.38
CA LEU A 52 8.61 -25.77 -21.56
C LEU A 52 10.07 -26.05 -21.18
N THR A 53 10.56 -25.38 -20.15
CA THR A 53 11.97 -25.39 -19.73
C THR A 53 12.19 -26.16 -18.44
N ASN A 54 11.11 -26.52 -17.73
CA ASN A 54 11.11 -27.15 -16.41
C ASN A 54 11.87 -26.35 -15.32
N LYS A 55 12.16 -25.08 -15.62
CA LYS A 55 12.83 -24.17 -14.69
C LYS A 55 11.82 -23.57 -13.73
N ASP A 56 12.24 -23.40 -12.49
CA ASP A 56 11.48 -22.69 -11.48
C ASP A 56 11.38 -21.21 -11.85
N TYR A 57 10.18 -20.65 -11.80
CA TYR A 57 9.93 -19.22 -11.98
C TYR A 57 8.97 -18.71 -10.91
N ILE A 58 9.21 -17.47 -10.48
CA ILE A 58 8.40 -16.81 -9.47
C ILE A 58 7.18 -16.23 -10.16
N VAL A 59 6.00 -16.58 -9.66
CA VAL A 59 4.72 -16.07 -10.19
C VAL A 59 4.23 -14.87 -9.38
N ASP A 60 4.70 -14.76 -8.16
CA ASP A 60 4.21 -13.83 -7.17
C ASP A 60 5.14 -12.61 -7.06
N PHE A 61 4.95 -11.63 -7.94
CA PHE A 61 5.62 -10.34 -7.82
C PHE A 61 4.91 -9.49 -6.76
N GLU A 62 5.18 -9.79 -5.48
CA GLU A 62 4.82 -8.90 -4.38
C GLU A 62 5.87 -7.80 -4.22
N SER A 63 5.46 -6.54 -4.32
CA SER A 63 6.35 -5.39 -4.10
C SER A 63 5.81 -4.42 -3.06
N ILE A 64 6.68 -3.89 -2.20
CA ILE A 64 6.31 -2.77 -1.34
C ILE A 64 6.24 -1.54 -2.23
N GLU A 65 5.06 -0.94 -2.27
CA GLU A 65 4.79 0.26 -3.07
C GLU A 65 4.97 1.54 -2.25
N GLN A 66 4.57 1.51 -0.97
CA GLN A 66 4.85 2.58 -0.02
C GLN A 66 4.97 2.06 1.41
N GLY A 67 5.80 2.73 2.20
CA GLY A 67 6.09 2.40 3.60
C GLY A 67 7.35 1.54 3.76
N PRO A 68 7.59 0.97 4.95
CA PRO A 68 6.72 1.03 6.13
C PRO A 68 6.64 2.42 6.76
N PHE A 69 5.48 2.74 7.34
CA PHE A 69 5.25 3.96 8.12
C PHE A 69 4.79 3.60 9.53
N TYR A 70 5.41 4.20 10.55
CA TYR A 70 4.95 4.05 11.92
C TYR A 70 3.58 4.69 12.12
N LEU A 71 2.68 3.99 12.79
CA LEU A 71 1.45 4.55 13.30
C LEU A 71 1.79 5.54 14.43
N LYS A 72 1.44 6.80 14.25
CA LYS A 72 1.68 7.83 15.27
C LYS A 72 0.89 7.50 16.54
N ASP A 73 1.54 7.61 17.69
CA ASP A 73 0.92 7.37 19.00
C ASP A 73 0.43 5.92 19.23
N ALA A 74 0.93 4.94 18.47
CA ALA A 74 0.55 3.52 18.60
C ALA A 74 1.74 2.55 18.73
N GLY A 75 2.85 3.01 19.32
CA GLY A 75 4.04 2.19 19.58
C GLY A 75 4.77 1.73 18.31
N ASN A 76 5.37 0.53 18.35
CA ASN A 76 6.15 -0.06 17.26
C ASN A 76 5.26 -0.79 16.23
N ILE A 77 4.13 -0.17 15.86
CA ILE A 77 3.21 -0.71 14.86
C ILE A 77 3.42 0.09 13.57
N THR A 78 3.58 -0.61 12.46
CA THR A 78 3.74 0.02 11.15
C THR A 78 2.64 -0.37 10.18
N ILE A 79 2.48 0.42 9.13
CA ILE A 79 1.69 0.08 7.95
C ILE A 79 2.52 0.17 6.68
N LYS A 80 2.17 -0.62 5.68
CA LYS A 80 2.72 -0.52 4.34
C LYS A 80 1.69 -0.91 3.29
N TYR A 81 1.92 -0.46 2.08
CA TYR A 81 1.18 -0.87 0.91
C TYR A 81 1.99 -1.90 0.13
N ILE A 82 1.41 -3.09 -0.04
CA ILE A 82 1.99 -4.17 -0.84
C ILE A 82 1.17 -4.31 -2.11
N ARG A 83 1.88 -4.41 -3.23
CA ARG A 83 1.31 -4.67 -4.55
C ARG A 83 1.47 -6.13 -4.92
N ASP A 84 0.37 -6.78 -5.25
CA ASP A 84 0.30 -8.05 -5.99
C ASP A 84 -0.72 -7.92 -7.14
N ASP A 85 -1.66 -8.85 -7.29
CA ASP A 85 -2.85 -8.70 -8.15
C ASP A 85 -3.71 -7.47 -7.77
N PHE A 86 -3.65 -7.06 -6.50
CA PHE A 86 -4.35 -5.93 -5.93
C PHE A 86 -3.39 -5.06 -5.10
N LEU A 87 -3.90 -3.94 -4.59
CA LEU A 87 -3.17 -3.14 -3.60
C LEU A 87 -3.63 -3.48 -2.20
N LYS A 88 -2.75 -4.00 -1.36
CA LYS A 88 -3.05 -4.38 0.02
C LYS A 88 -2.50 -3.35 0.99
N LEU A 89 -3.34 -2.90 1.92
CA LEU A 89 -2.88 -2.21 3.12
C LEU A 89 -2.55 -3.27 4.18
N VAL A 90 -1.30 -3.30 4.63
CA VAL A 90 -0.81 -4.27 5.61
C VAL A 90 -0.35 -3.55 6.86
N ARG A 91 -0.80 -4.02 8.02
CA ARG A 91 -0.32 -3.63 9.35
C ARG A 91 0.74 -4.61 9.80
N THR A 92 1.79 -4.16 10.48
CA THR A 92 2.82 -5.02 11.08
C THR A 92 3.01 -4.67 12.55
N ASP A 93 2.98 -5.66 13.42
CA ASP A 93 3.35 -5.56 14.83
C ASP A 93 4.24 -6.73 15.27
N VAL A 94 4.43 -6.90 16.58
CA VAL A 94 5.24 -7.98 17.17
C VAL A 94 4.72 -9.38 16.86
N ASN A 95 3.43 -9.52 16.56
CA ASN A 95 2.79 -10.79 16.18
C ASN A 95 2.87 -11.04 14.66
N GLY A 96 3.43 -10.09 13.91
CA GLY A 96 3.62 -10.15 12.48
C GLY A 96 2.68 -9.23 11.71
N GLU A 97 2.52 -9.55 10.44
CA GLU A 97 1.72 -8.75 9.53
C GLU A 97 0.23 -9.13 9.58
N ASN A 98 -0.66 -8.22 9.17
CA ASN A 98 -2.09 -8.46 9.01
C ASN A 98 -2.61 -7.62 7.85
N ILE A 99 -3.43 -8.20 6.97
CA ILE A 99 -4.09 -7.45 5.89
C ILE A 99 -5.25 -6.65 6.49
N VAL A 100 -5.19 -5.33 6.32
CA VAL A 100 -6.22 -4.38 6.78
C VAL A 100 -7.26 -4.14 5.69
N ASP A 101 -6.81 -3.97 4.44
CA ASP A 101 -7.68 -3.77 3.29
C ASP A 101 -7.02 -4.29 2.00
N SER A 102 -7.85 -4.59 1.01
CA SER A 102 -7.47 -5.00 -0.35
C SER A 102 -8.23 -4.17 -1.38
N ILE A 103 -7.50 -3.24 -1.99
CA ILE A 103 -7.99 -2.27 -2.96
C ILE A 103 -7.89 -2.87 -4.36
N LYS A 104 -9.05 -3.11 -4.97
CA LYS A 104 -9.18 -3.78 -6.26
C LYS A 104 -8.78 -2.90 -7.44
N ASN A 105 -8.51 -3.56 -8.57
CA ASN A 105 -8.40 -2.91 -9.88
C ASN A 105 -9.72 -2.23 -10.26
N ASN A 106 -9.62 -1.13 -11.01
CA ASN A 106 -10.77 -0.36 -11.48
C ASN A 106 -10.67 -0.24 -13.01
N ASN A 107 -11.68 -0.73 -13.74
CA ASN A 107 -11.69 -0.75 -15.20
C ASN A 107 -10.39 -1.32 -15.81
N ASN A 108 -9.94 -2.46 -15.29
CA ASN A 108 -8.68 -3.13 -15.67
C ASN A 108 -7.41 -2.28 -15.50
N LYS A 109 -7.50 -1.14 -14.83
CA LYS A 109 -6.35 -0.34 -14.42
C LYS A 109 -5.94 -0.76 -13.02
N VAL A 110 -4.63 -0.79 -12.78
CA VAL A 110 -4.08 -1.09 -11.46
C VAL A 110 -4.11 0.15 -10.57
N PRO A 111 -4.37 0.02 -9.26
CA PRO A 111 -4.29 1.14 -8.31
C PRO A 111 -2.84 1.65 -8.19
N PHE A 112 -2.63 2.85 -7.70
CA PHE A 112 -1.32 3.40 -7.33
C PHE A 112 -1.45 4.31 -6.12
N VAL A 113 -0.59 4.13 -5.14
CA VAL A 113 -0.48 5.00 -3.96
C VAL A 113 0.19 6.30 -4.36
N ARG A 114 -0.57 7.40 -4.31
CA ARG A 114 -0.06 8.75 -4.61
C ARG A 114 0.50 9.44 -3.38
N THR A 115 -0.17 9.30 -2.25
CA THR A 115 0.30 9.84 -0.97
C THR A 115 -0.33 9.08 0.17
N VAL A 116 0.42 8.94 1.27
CA VAL A 116 -0.04 8.43 2.56
C VAL A 116 0.37 9.44 3.61
N PHE A 117 -0.56 9.82 4.48
CA PHE A 117 -0.26 10.69 5.60
C PHE A 117 -1.17 10.42 6.79
N PHE A 118 -0.77 10.93 7.94
CA PHE A 118 -1.50 10.78 9.19
C PHE A 118 -2.06 12.11 9.64
N MET A 119 -3.32 12.14 10.02
CA MET A 119 -3.94 13.31 10.62
C MET A 119 -4.91 12.94 11.73
N LYS A 120 -5.06 13.83 12.70
CA LYS A 120 -6.11 13.75 13.70
C LYS A 120 -7.37 14.41 13.12
N ILE A 121 -8.48 13.69 13.16
CA ILE A 121 -9.81 14.22 12.82
C ILE A 121 -10.64 14.08 14.08
N LYS A 122 -11.14 15.21 14.60
CA LYS A 122 -11.64 15.30 15.98
C LYS A 122 -10.56 14.83 16.96
N SER A 123 -10.78 13.69 17.63
CA SER A 123 -9.84 13.07 18.56
C SER A 123 -9.29 11.72 18.08
N LYS A 124 -9.58 11.34 16.83
CA LYS A 124 -9.21 10.03 16.30
C LYS A 124 -8.07 10.16 15.29
N MET A 125 -7.05 9.33 15.43
CA MET A 125 -5.98 9.25 14.45
C MET A 125 -6.47 8.53 13.21
N ASN A 126 -6.11 9.08 12.05
CA ASN A 126 -6.47 8.53 10.76
C ASN A 126 -5.23 8.32 9.90
N ILE A 127 -5.23 7.21 9.15
CA ILE A 127 -4.40 6.98 7.97
C ILE A 127 -5.22 7.49 6.79
N ILE A 128 -4.66 8.42 6.01
CA ILE A 128 -5.28 8.94 4.80
C ILE A 128 -4.38 8.59 3.62
N SER A 129 -4.94 7.92 2.63
CA SER A 129 -4.23 7.43 1.45
C SER A 129 -4.94 7.85 0.18
N LEU A 130 -4.26 8.58 -0.71
CA LEU A 130 -4.77 8.85 -2.04
C LEU A 130 -4.34 7.75 -2.99
N ILE A 131 -5.32 7.06 -3.58
CA ILE A 131 -5.08 6.02 -4.58
C ILE A 131 -5.60 6.50 -5.94
N SER A 132 -4.86 6.20 -7.01
CA SER A 132 -5.30 6.47 -8.38
C SER A 132 -5.28 5.22 -9.25
N TRP A 133 -6.09 5.19 -10.30
CA TRP A 133 -6.07 4.15 -11.32
C TRP A 133 -5.92 4.78 -12.71
N GLY A 134 -5.01 4.24 -13.51
CA GLY A 134 -4.67 4.78 -14.83
C GLY A 134 -3.53 5.78 -14.80
N ASP A 135 -3.22 6.29 -15.99
CA ASP A 135 -1.90 6.85 -16.25
C ASP A 135 -1.58 8.13 -15.47
N VAL A 136 -0.31 8.19 -15.10
CA VAL A 136 0.32 9.19 -14.26
C VAL A 136 0.24 10.54 -14.98
N MET A 137 -0.47 11.52 -14.38
CA MET A 137 -0.50 12.93 -14.79
C MET A 137 -1.40 13.33 -16.00
N GLY A 138 -2.29 12.46 -16.49
CA GLY A 138 -3.16 12.76 -17.65
C GLY A 138 -4.67 12.80 -17.41
N GLU A 139 -5.42 13.02 -18.50
CA GLU A 139 -6.88 12.92 -18.56
C GLU A 139 -7.34 11.46 -18.37
N GLY A 140 -8.46 11.23 -17.65
CA GLY A 140 -9.09 9.91 -17.53
C GLY A 140 -8.58 9.02 -16.38
N GLY A 141 -7.74 9.54 -15.49
CA GLY A 141 -7.37 8.88 -14.23
C GLY A 141 -8.50 8.94 -13.21
N TYR A 142 -8.81 7.83 -12.55
CA TYR A 142 -9.73 7.80 -11.40
C TYR A 142 -8.94 7.94 -10.11
N TYR A 143 -9.41 8.76 -9.17
CA TYR A 143 -8.78 9.00 -7.89
C TYR A 143 -9.78 8.66 -6.78
N LYS A 144 -9.29 8.12 -5.66
CA LYS A 144 -10.07 7.92 -4.45
C LYS A 144 -9.18 8.06 -3.21
N THR A 145 -9.66 8.83 -2.25
CA THR A 145 -9.08 8.88 -0.91
C THR A 145 -9.65 7.74 -0.09
N TYR A 146 -8.78 6.92 0.49
CA TYR A 146 -9.11 5.93 1.50
C TYR A 146 -8.69 6.47 2.87
N ALA A 147 -9.57 6.31 3.83
CA ALA A 147 -9.36 6.73 5.20
C ALA A 147 -9.63 5.57 6.15
N TYR A 148 -8.74 5.44 7.14
CA TYR A 148 -8.83 4.43 8.18
C TYR A 148 -8.60 5.08 9.53
N ILE A 149 -9.40 4.73 10.52
CA ILE A 149 -9.22 5.14 11.92
C ILE A 149 -8.38 4.08 12.62
N TYR A 150 -7.47 4.50 13.48
CA TYR A 150 -6.77 3.60 14.39
C TYR A 150 -6.72 4.12 15.81
N ASP A 151 -6.60 3.20 16.76
CA ASP A 151 -6.44 3.49 18.18
C ASP A 151 -4.98 3.35 18.65
N LYS A 152 -4.74 3.61 19.93
CA LYS A 152 -3.41 3.49 20.57
C LYS A 152 -2.81 2.08 20.55
N ASN A 153 -3.64 1.05 20.32
CA ASN A 153 -3.20 -0.34 20.17
C ASN A 153 -2.94 -0.68 18.69
N GLY A 154 -3.09 0.31 17.80
CA GLY A 154 -2.94 0.17 16.36
C GLY A 154 -4.02 -0.70 15.72
N ILE A 155 -5.20 -0.84 16.33
CA ILE A 155 -6.34 -1.53 15.70
C ILE A 155 -6.90 -0.61 14.62
N ILE A 156 -6.81 -1.03 13.36
CA ILE A 156 -7.23 -0.23 12.20
C ILE A 156 -8.61 -0.66 11.71
N ARG A 157 -9.46 0.32 11.40
CA ARG A 157 -10.78 0.11 10.78
C ARG A 157 -11.09 1.20 9.75
N ALA A 158 -11.94 0.89 8.78
CA ALA A 158 -12.36 1.87 7.78
C ALA A 158 -13.02 3.11 8.42
N ASN A 159 -12.71 4.29 7.89
CA ASN A 159 -13.45 5.51 8.16
C ASN A 159 -14.59 5.65 7.14
N GLU A 160 -15.72 5.03 7.46
CA GLU A 160 -16.90 4.97 6.59
C GLU A 160 -17.41 6.34 6.11
N ILE A 161 -17.27 7.38 6.95
CA ILE A 161 -17.76 8.72 6.63
C ILE A 161 -16.94 9.29 5.46
N LEU A 162 -15.61 9.28 5.58
CA LEU A 162 -14.74 9.79 4.53
C LEU A 162 -14.72 8.88 3.30
N ASN A 163 -14.78 7.56 3.48
CA ASN A 163 -14.75 6.60 2.38
C ASN A 163 -16.02 6.64 1.50
N LYS A 164 -17.12 7.20 2.02
CA LYS A 164 -18.39 7.42 1.29
C LYS A 164 -18.55 8.83 0.75
N ASP A 165 -17.62 9.74 1.04
CA ASP A 165 -17.66 11.10 0.53
C ASP A 165 -17.36 11.11 -0.98
N SER A 166 -18.37 11.47 -1.76
CA SER A 166 -18.28 11.53 -3.22
C SER A 166 -17.32 12.62 -3.71
N SER A 167 -17.00 13.63 -2.90
CA SER A 167 -16.01 14.66 -3.23
C SER A 167 -14.58 14.10 -3.18
N LEU A 168 -14.35 13.08 -2.36
CA LEU A 168 -13.04 12.46 -2.17
C LEU A 168 -12.75 11.32 -3.16
N SER A 169 -13.59 11.16 -4.18
CA SER A 169 -13.35 10.24 -5.29
C SER A 169 -13.87 10.79 -6.62
N GLY A 170 -13.25 10.40 -7.74
CA GLY A 170 -13.72 10.81 -9.05
C GLY A 170 -12.69 10.70 -10.17
N TYR A 171 -13.20 10.77 -11.39
CA TYR A 171 -12.35 10.92 -12.58
C TYR A 171 -11.81 12.35 -12.67
N SER A 172 -10.57 12.48 -13.13
CA SER A 172 -9.99 13.76 -13.51
C SER A 172 -10.04 13.89 -15.03
N SER A 173 -10.66 14.97 -15.51
CA SER A 173 -10.56 15.41 -16.90
C SER A 173 -10.17 16.89 -16.98
N GLU A 174 -9.86 17.39 -18.17
CA GLU A 174 -9.57 18.82 -18.36
C GLU A 174 -10.80 19.68 -18.02
N LYS A 175 -11.99 19.23 -18.48
CA LYS A 175 -13.26 19.91 -18.24
C LYS A 175 -13.74 19.81 -16.79
N LYS A 176 -13.34 18.75 -16.08
CA LYS A 176 -13.73 18.50 -14.69
C LYS A 176 -12.56 17.89 -13.92
N PRO A 177 -11.59 18.71 -13.49
CA PRO A 177 -10.41 18.21 -12.79
C PRO A 177 -10.78 17.71 -11.40
N PHE A 178 -10.26 16.55 -11.03
CA PHE A 178 -10.32 16.09 -9.64
C PHE A 178 -9.44 16.99 -8.78
N LYS A 179 -10.00 17.56 -7.72
CA LYS A 179 -9.35 18.63 -6.94
C LYS A 179 -8.29 18.13 -5.96
N TYR A 180 -8.50 16.96 -5.37
CA TYR A 180 -7.74 16.52 -4.19
C TYR A 180 -6.59 15.58 -4.54
N LYS A 181 -5.63 16.07 -5.33
CA LYS A 181 -4.53 15.26 -5.91
C LYS A 181 -3.29 15.11 -5.02
N ASN A 182 -3.26 15.71 -3.83
CA ASN A 182 -2.12 15.66 -2.92
C ASN A 182 -2.55 15.78 -1.45
N ALA A 183 -1.61 15.53 -0.53
CA ALA A 183 -1.87 15.53 0.90
C ALA A 183 -2.41 16.87 1.42
N SER A 184 -1.90 18.00 0.92
CA SER A 184 -2.32 19.34 1.37
C SER A 184 -3.80 19.58 1.05
N THR A 185 -4.17 19.40 -0.23
CA THR A 185 -5.55 19.66 -0.69
C THR A 185 -6.57 18.72 -0.05
N ILE A 186 -6.21 17.46 0.18
CA ILE A 186 -7.05 16.50 0.92
C ILE A 186 -7.19 16.94 2.39
N LYS A 187 -6.09 17.28 3.05
CA LYS A 187 -6.09 17.70 4.45
C LYS A 187 -6.97 18.93 4.66
N ASP A 188 -6.83 19.94 3.81
CA ASP A 188 -7.61 21.18 3.89
C ASP A 188 -9.11 20.90 3.72
N TYR A 189 -9.48 20.02 2.78
CA TYR A 189 -10.85 19.60 2.59
C TYR A 189 -11.40 18.87 3.82
N ILE A 190 -10.65 17.90 4.36
CA ILE A 190 -11.08 17.13 5.52
C ILE A 190 -11.25 18.03 6.74
N LEU A 191 -10.30 18.94 7.00
CA LEU A 191 -10.41 19.87 8.13
C LEU A 191 -11.61 20.79 7.99
N LYS A 192 -11.88 21.31 6.80
CA LYS A 192 -13.02 22.19 6.54
C LYS A 192 -14.38 21.52 6.76
N ASN A 193 -14.51 20.25 6.36
CA ASN A 193 -15.82 19.57 6.35
C ASN A 193 -16.03 18.60 7.52
N TYR A 194 -14.95 18.14 8.16
CA TYR A 194 -14.98 17.09 9.18
C TYR A 194 -14.07 17.38 10.40
N GLY A 195 -13.39 18.52 10.44
CA GLY A 195 -12.41 18.86 11.47
C GLY A 195 -12.99 19.29 12.82
N PHE A 196 -14.29 19.61 12.88
CA PHE A 196 -15.02 19.96 14.11
C PHE A 196 -15.23 18.73 14.99
#